data_AF-A0A8B6GVQ2-F1
#
_entry.id   AF-A0A8B6GVQ2-F1
#
_cell.length_a   1.000
_cell.length_b   1.000
_cell.length_c   1.000
_cell.angle_alpha   90.00
_cell.angle_beta   90.00
_cell.angle_gamma   90.00
#
_symmetry.space_group_name_H-M   'P 1'
#
loop_
_entity.id
_entity.type
_entity.pdbx_description
1 polymer ?
#
loop_
_entity_poly.entity_id
_entity_poly.type
_entity_poly.pdbx_seq_one_letter_code
_entity_poly.pdbx_strand_id
1 'polypeptide(L)'
;MQDDAINREIEMKVRAVVNEVLFYTKKKDVRFKSSEIISVGSYKEKTKIIAPDEFDFLVVIDELSKPGAISVVKDDAPPGFTYIEVNDKKMTAKWWCVDKRLRQFQYPSKFSNVPKSFSATMLSSIAEISKRQNVKLYIDNNCI
;
A
#
# COMPACT_ATOMS: atom_id res chain seq x y z
N MET A 1 0.43 21.93 -22.34
CA MET A 1 -1.01 21.79 -22.71
C MET A 1 -1.34 20.41 -23.26
N GLN A 2 -0.74 19.94 -24.36
CA GLN A 2 -1.06 18.61 -24.92
C GLN A 2 -0.50 17.48 -24.04
N ASP A 3 0.71 17.64 -23.51
CA ASP A 3 1.35 16.64 -22.63
C ASP A 3 0.65 16.49 -21.27
N ASP A 4 0.09 17.57 -20.72
CA ASP A 4 -0.65 17.53 -19.45
C ASP A 4 -1.93 16.71 -19.55
N ALA A 5 -2.63 16.79 -20.69
CA ALA A 5 -3.83 16.02 -20.95
C ALA A 5 -3.50 14.53 -21.08
N ILE A 6 -2.41 14.19 -21.78
CA ILE A 6 -1.93 12.81 -21.93
C ILE A 6 -1.52 12.24 -20.58
N ASN A 7 -0.74 12.98 -19.78
CA ASN A 7 -0.29 12.53 -18.46
C ASN A 7 -1.46 12.32 -17.50
N ARG A 8 -2.49 13.18 -17.57
CA ARG A 8 -3.73 12.98 -16.81
C ARG A 8 -4.48 11.74 -17.26
N GLU A 9 -4.53 11.45 -18.55
CA GLU A 9 -5.12 10.22 -19.06
C GLU A 9 -4.38 8.97 -18.56
N ILE A 10 -3.05 9.01 -18.55
CA ILE A 10 -2.21 7.92 -18.02
C ILE A 10 -2.46 7.75 -16.52
N GLU A 11 -2.45 8.83 -15.73
CA GLU A 11 -2.74 8.78 -14.29
C GLU A 11 -4.12 8.14 -14.02
N MET A 12 -5.15 8.51 -14.79
CA MET A 12 -6.48 7.92 -14.64
C MET A 12 -6.48 6.42 -14.93
N LYS A 13 -5.76 5.96 -15.96
CA LYS A 13 -5.65 4.54 -16.28
C LYS A 13 -4.89 3.78 -15.19
N VAL A 14 -3.78 4.31 -14.69
CA VAL A 14 -3.02 3.71 -13.59
C VAL A 14 -3.88 3.65 -12.33
N ARG A 15 -4.59 4.74 -11.99
CA ARG A 15 -5.52 4.78 -10.86
C ARG A 15 -6.63 3.72 -10.99
N ALA A 16 -7.14 3.46 -12.19
CA ALA A 16 -8.13 2.41 -12.41
C ALA A 16 -7.57 1.01 -12.08
N VAL A 17 -6.32 0.73 -12.48
CA VAL A 17 -5.61 -0.51 -12.11
C VAL A 17 -5.42 -0.61 -10.60
N VAL A 18 -4.99 0.47 -9.93
CA VAL A 18 -4.84 0.48 -8.47
C VAL A 18 -6.18 0.19 -7.76
N ASN A 19 -7.28 0.79 -8.23
CA ASN A 19 -8.62 0.49 -7.69
C ASN A 19 -8.98 -1.00 -7.85
N GLU A 20 -8.66 -1.59 -9.00
CA GLU A 20 -8.90 -3.02 -9.23
C GLU A 20 -8.07 -3.87 -8.27
N VAL A 21 -6.77 -3.56 -8.09
CA VAL A 21 -5.90 -4.24 -7.12
C VAL A 21 -6.50 -4.20 -5.71
N LEU A 22 -6.97 -3.03 -5.27
CA LEU A 22 -7.59 -2.87 -3.96
C LEU A 22 -8.91 -3.64 -3.84
N PHE A 23 -9.72 -3.67 -4.89
CA PHE A 23 -10.96 -4.44 -4.93
C PHE A 23 -10.72 -5.94 -4.72
N TYR A 24 -9.77 -6.54 -5.44
CA TYR A 24 -9.42 -7.96 -5.25
C TYR A 24 -8.75 -8.22 -3.90
N THR A 25 -7.89 -7.31 -3.46
CA THR A 25 -7.19 -7.44 -2.18
C THR A 25 -8.19 -7.42 -1.03
N LYS A 26 -9.17 -6.52 -1.05
CA LYS A 26 -10.29 -6.48 -0.09
C LYS A 26 -11.13 -7.75 -0.12
N LYS A 27 -11.41 -8.32 -1.31
CA LYS A 27 -12.16 -9.57 -1.43
C LYS A 27 -11.45 -10.75 -0.77
N LYS A 28 -10.13 -10.81 -0.92
CA LYS A 28 -9.29 -11.85 -0.32
C LYS A 28 -9.07 -11.62 1.17
N ASP A 29 -9.01 -10.35 1.58
CA ASP A 29 -8.74 -9.95 2.95
C ASP A 29 -9.44 -8.62 3.29
N VAL A 30 -10.49 -8.71 4.11
CA VAL A 30 -11.33 -7.59 4.52
C VAL A 30 -10.57 -6.49 5.26
N ARG A 31 -9.36 -6.76 5.76
CA ARG A 31 -8.49 -5.75 6.40
C ARG A 31 -8.06 -4.64 5.44
N PHE A 32 -8.01 -4.93 4.15
CA PHE A 32 -7.65 -3.97 3.10
C PHE A 32 -8.83 -3.13 2.62
N LYS A 33 -9.94 -3.14 3.37
CA LYS A 33 -11.03 -2.20 3.12
C LYS A 33 -10.46 -0.79 3.23
N SER A 34 -10.58 -0.05 2.14
CA SER A 34 -10.08 1.30 1.96
C SER A 34 -11.20 2.18 1.41
N SER A 35 -11.19 3.43 1.85
CA SER A 35 -12.19 4.44 1.50
C SER A 35 -11.64 5.46 0.50
N GLU A 36 -10.32 5.60 0.43
CA GLU A 36 -9.69 6.68 -0.30
C GLU A 36 -8.33 6.27 -0.90
N ILE A 37 -8.08 6.77 -2.11
CA ILE A 37 -6.78 6.71 -2.80
C ILE A 37 -6.34 8.14 -3.10
N ILE A 38 -5.24 8.54 -2.50
CA ILE A 38 -4.68 9.89 -2.58
C ILE A 38 -3.54 9.87 -3.60
N SER A 39 -3.59 10.69 -4.65
CA SER A 39 -2.42 10.89 -5.53
C SER A 39 -1.37 11.69 -4.77
N VAL A 40 -0.14 11.23 -4.79
CA VAL A 40 1.01 11.91 -4.16
C VAL A 40 2.21 11.88 -5.10
N GLY A 41 3.37 12.34 -4.62
CA GLY A 41 4.63 12.21 -5.33
C GLY A 41 4.87 13.31 -6.36
N SER A 42 6.02 13.22 -7.00
CA SER A 42 6.61 14.30 -7.79
C SER A 42 5.76 14.75 -8.98
N TYR A 43 5.00 13.83 -9.58
CA TYR A 43 4.03 14.18 -10.62
C TYR A 43 2.90 15.06 -10.06
N LYS A 44 2.32 14.67 -8.92
CA LYS A 44 1.24 15.44 -8.31
C LYS A 44 1.72 16.80 -7.80
N GLU A 45 2.93 16.85 -7.26
CA GLU A 45 3.58 18.05 -6.73
C GLU A 45 4.15 18.97 -7.83
N LYS A 46 4.10 18.54 -9.11
CA LYS A 46 4.65 19.26 -10.27
C LYS A 46 6.14 19.57 -10.13
N THR A 47 6.89 18.70 -9.44
CA THR A 47 8.33 18.83 -9.21
C THR A 47 9.15 17.99 -10.20
N LYS A 48 8.48 17.13 -10.99
CA LYS A 48 9.13 16.31 -12.02
C LYS A 48 9.57 17.16 -13.22
N ILE A 49 10.86 17.10 -13.55
CA ILE A 49 11.50 17.92 -14.60
C ILE A 49 11.27 17.32 -16.00
N ILE A 50 11.06 16.00 -16.07
CA ILE A 50 10.78 15.24 -17.30
C ILE A 50 9.35 14.70 -17.28
N ALA A 51 8.89 14.16 -18.42
CA ALA A 51 7.60 13.48 -18.52
C ALA A 51 7.46 12.40 -17.43
N PRO A 52 6.28 12.26 -16.80
CA PRO A 52 6.09 11.31 -15.71
C PRO A 52 6.14 9.87 -16.22
N ASP A 53 7.15 9.14 -15.78
CA ASP A 53 7.30 7.70 -15.91
C ASP A 53 6.78 6.91 -14.70
N GLU A 54 6.34 7.61 -13.64
CA GLU A 54 5.90 7.04 -12.37
C GLU A 54 4.76 7.87 -11.76
N PHE A 55 3.83 7.17 -11.10
CA PHE A 55 2.68 7.75 -10.40
C PHE A 55 2.51 7.11 -9.02
N ASP A 56 2.58 7.94 -7.97
CA ASP A 56 2.52 7.48 -6.59
C ASP A 56 1.11 7.63 -5.99
N PHE A 57 0.68 6.62 -5.24
CA PHE A 57 -0.61 6.62 -4.56
C PHE A 57 -0.49 6.17 -3.11
N LEU A 58 -1.17 6.88 -2.22
CA LEU A 58 -1.41 6.42 -0.86
C LEU A 58 -2.83 5.85 -0.74
N VAL A 59 -2.98 4.83 0.10
CA VAL A 59 -4.27 4.19 0.36
C VAL A 59 -4.61 4.31 1.83
N VAL A 60 -5.81 4.80 2.10
CA VAL A 60 -6.33 4.96 3.47
C VAL A 60 -7.04 3.67 3.88
N ILE A 61 -6.56 3.01 4.93
CA ILE A 61 -7.16 1.78 5.45
C ILE A 61 -8.23 2.13 6.51
N ASP A 62 -9.49 1.86 6.20
CA ASP A 62 -10.66 2.28 6.98
C ASP A 62 -10.55 1.99 8.48
N GLU A 63 -10.06 0.80 8.82
CA GLU A 63 -10.01 0.32 10.21
C GLU A 63 -8.91 1.04 11.02
N LEU A 64 -7.80 1.38 10.37
CA LEU A 64 -6.63 2.07 10.94
C LEU A 64 -6.81 3.59 11.01
N SER A 65 -7.65 4.16 10.14
CA SER A 65 -7.88 5.60 10.06
C SER A 65 -8.99 6.12 10.98
N LYS A 66 -9.63 5.25 11.77
CA LYS A 66 -10.63 5.67 12.75
C LYS A 66 -9.99 6.47 13.89
N PRO A 67 -10.64 7.53 14.39
CA PRO A 67 -10.18 8.24 15.58
C PRO A 67 -9.96 7.28 16.74
N GLY A 68 -8.76 7.33 17.34
CA GLY A 68 -8.39 6.48 18.48
C GLY A 68 -8.12 5.01 18.12
N ALA A 69 -8.09 4.62 16.84
CA ALA A 69 -7.67 3.26 16.46
C ALA A 69 -6.18 3.01 16.72
N ILE A 70 -5.36 4.06 16.58
CA ILE A 70 -3.92 4.02 16.71
C ILE A 70 -3.46 5.10 17.68
N SER A 71 -2.46 4.79 18.51
CA SER A 71 -1.70 5.74 19.33
C SER A 71 -0.24 5.76 18.90
N VAL A 72 0.40 6.92 18.99
CA VAL A 72 1.86 7.03 18.84
C VAL A 72 2.52 6.64 20.18
N VAL A 73 3.50 5.75 20.14
CA VAL A 73 4.18 5.23 21.33
C VAL A 73 5.60 5.78 21.39
N LYS A 74 5.86 6.74 22.29
CA LYS A 74 7.16 7.31 22.71
C LYS A 74 8.20 7.73 21.64
N ASP A 75 8.96 8.76 22.02
CA ASP A 75 9.81 9.62 21.17
C ASP A 75 11.23 9.09 20.86
N ASP A 76 11.52 7.80 21.05
CA ASP A 76 12.85 7.23 20.77
C ASP A 76 12.99 6.60 19.38
N ALA A 77 11.97 6.75 18.53
CA ALA A 77 12.05 6.35 17.13
C ALA A 77 13.17 7.14 16.42
N PRO A 78 13.96 6.50 15.53
CA PRO A 78 14.94 7.21 14.71
C PRO A 78 14.27 8.33 13.89
N PRO A 79 15.01 9.39 13.53
CA PRO A 79 14.47 10.45 12.67
C PRO A 79 13.82 9.89 11.41
N GLY A 80 12.58 10.32 11.13
CA GLY A 80 11.78 9.82 10.01
C GLY A 80 10.91 8.60 10.32
N PHE A 81 10.97 8.07 11.54
CA PHE A 81 10.15 6.93 11.98
C PHE A 81 9.27 7.30 13.18
N THR A 82 8.20 6.53 13.36
CA THR A 82 7.35 6.59 14.56
C THR A 82 6.90 5.19 14.93
N TYR A 83 6.84 4.90 16.22
CA TYR A 83 6.19 3.69 16.70
C TYR A 83 4.71 3.96 16.91
N ILE A 84 3.88 3.00 16.50
CA ILE A 84 2.43 3.07 16.62
C ILE A 84 1.91 1.82 17.32
N GLU A 85 0.87 1.99 18.13
CA GLU A 85 0.13 0.91 18.77
C GLU A 85 -1.33 0.93 18.32
N VAL A 86 -1.85 -0.26 18.01
CA VAL A 86 -3.28 -0.44 17.71
C VAL A 86 -4.02 -0.61 19.03
N ASN A 87 -4.94 0.31 19.33
CA ASN A 87 -5.60 0.39 20.62
C ASN A 87 -6.69 -0.68 20.81
N ASP A 88 -7.29 -1.19 19.73
CA ASP A 88 -8.33 -2.21 19.78
C ASP A 88 -7.70 -3.61 19.82
N LYS A 89 -7.87 -4.36 20.93
CA LYS A 89 -7.34 -5.72 21.09
C LYS A 89 -7.82 -6.72 20.02
N LYS A 90 -9.07 -6.61 19.56
CA LYS A 90 -9.60 -7.48 18.49
C LYS A 90 -8.93 -7.16 17.17
N MET A 91 -8.75 -5.87 16.89
CA MET A 91 -8.01 -5.40 15.73
C MET A 91 -6.55 -5.85 15.81
N THR A 92 -5.87 -5.65 16.94
CA THR A 92 -4.50 -6.12 17.17
C THR A 92 -4.39 -7.62 16.92
N ALA A 93 -5.30 -8.46 17.44
CA ALA A 93 -5.29 -9.90 17.14
C ALA A 93 -5.47 -10.20 15.64
N LYS A 94 -6.37 -9.49 14.96
CA LYS A 94 -6.65 -9.60 13.53
C LYS A 94 -5.42 -9.24 12.67
N TRP A 95 -4.65 -8.24 13.08
CA TRP A 95 -3.41 -7.81 12.42
C TRP A 95 -2.19 -8.66 12.85
N TRP A 96 -2.18 -9.20 14.07
CA TRP A 96 -1.12 -10.05 14.64
C TRP A 96 -1.12 -11.51 14.13
N CYS A 97 -2.29 -12.10 13.85
CA CYS A 97 -2.44 -13.49 13.36
C CYS A 97 -1.78 -13.76 11.98
N VAL A 98 -1.20 -12.73 11.37
CA VAL A 98 -0.39 -12.80 10.15
C VAL A 98 1.04 -13.22 10.43
N ASP A 99 1.61 -12.72 11.52
CA ASP A 99 3.03 -12.92 11.83
C ASP A 99 3.34 -14.41 12.08
N LYS A 100 2.44 -15.11 12.78
CA LYS A 100 2.64 -16.53 13.15
C LYS A 100 2.56 -17.51 11.98
N ARG A 101 1.77 -17.24 10.93
CA ARG A 101 1.65 -18.14 9.75
C ARG A 101 2.87 -18.10 8.82
N LEU A 102 3.79 -17.16 9.00
CA LEU A 102 4.88 -16.87 8.07
C LEU A 102 6.27 -16.92 8.72
N ARG A 103 6.38 -17.50 9.93
CA ARG A 103 7.67 -17.82 10.59
C ARG A 103 8.43 -18.99 9.94
N GLN A 104 7.84 -19.71 8.98
CA GLN A 104 8.52 -20.80 8.26
C GLN A 104 9.38 -20.37 7.06
N PHE A 105 9.35 -19.09 6.65
CA PHE A 105 10.20 -18.56 5.57
C PHE A 105 11.07 -17.41 6.09
N GLN A 106 12.37 -17.67 6.24
CA GLN A 106 13.40 -16.70 6.65
C GLN A 106 13.81 -15.82 5.46
N TYR A 107 13.86 -14.51 5.70
CA TYR A 107 14.59 -13.52 4.90
C TYR A 107 15.36 -12.61 5.87
N PRO A 108 16.49 -12.02 5.44
CA PRO A 108 17.45 -11.38 6.33
C PRO A 108 16.86 -10.17 7.04
N SER A 109 17.21 -10.09 8.32
CA SER A 109 16.80 -9.07 9.28
C SER A 109 17.26 -7.68 8.85
N LYS A 110 16.30 -6.80 8.49
CA LYS A 110 16.36 -5.34 8.73
C LYS A 110 15.08 -4.55 8.42
N PHE A 111 14.01 -5.17 7.90
CA PHE A 111 12.67 -4.56 7.87
C PHE A 111 11.68 -5.42 8.67
N SER A 112 11.56 -5.15 9.96
CA SER A 112 10.47 -5.70 10.78
C SER A 112 9.44 -4.60 10.95
N ASN A 113 8.33 -4.66 10.21
CA ASN A 113 6.99 -4.29 10.67
C ASN A 113 5.93 -4.22 9.55
N VAL A 114 6.26 -4.46 8.28
CA VAL A 114 5.21 -4.78 7.29
C VAL A 114 4.78 -6.23 7.49
N PRO A 115 3.52 -6.52 7.89
CA PRO A 115 3.10 -7.89 8.11
C PRO A 115 3.21 -8.68 6.81
N LYS A 116 3.96 -9.79 6.78
CA LYS A 116 4.25 -10.58 5.56
C LYS A 116 3.01 -11.03 4.75
N SER A 117 1.81 -11.07 5.33
CA SER A 117 0.57 -11.33 4.55
C SER A 117 0.12 -10.13 3.71
N PHE A 118 0.54 -8.92 4.07
CA PHE A 118 0.16 -7.69 3.40
C PHE A 118 0.67 -7.69 1.97
N SER A 119 1.96 -7.98 1.82
CA SER A 119 2.60 -8.17 0.53
C SER A 119 2.04 -9.40 -0.20
N ALA A 120 1.83 -10.55 0.47
CA ALA A 120 1.33 -11.75 -0.20
C ALA A 120 -0.09 -11.61 -0.81
N THR A 121 -1.06 -11.06 -0.05
CA THR A 121 -2.43 -10.88 -0.55
C THR A 121 -2.45 -9.89 -1.71
N MET A 122 -1.74 -8.76 -1.57
CA MET A 122 -1.65 -7.74 -2.61
C MET A 122 -0.94 -8.27 -3.86
N LEU A 123 0.17 -9.00 -3.72
CA LEU A 123 0.86 -9.69 -4.82
C LEU A 123 -0.06 -10.67 -5.55
N SER A 124 -0.89 -11.43 -4.82
CA SER A 124 -1.84 -12.36 -5.43
C SER A 124 -2.93 -11.65 -6.23
N SER A 125 -3.39 -10.47 -5.80
CA SER A 125 -4.34 -9.63 -6.53
C SER A 125 -3.71 -9.05 -7.80
N ILE A 126 -2.47 -8.58 -7.69
CA ILE A 126 -1.70 -8.08 -8.84
C ILE A 126 -1.49 -9.18 -9.87
N ALA A 127 -1.12 -10.38 -9.45
CA ALA A 127 -0.94 -11.53 -10.35
C ALA A 127 -2.24 -11.91 -11.08
N GLU A 128 -3.39 -11.80 -10.41
CA GLU A 128 -4.70 -12.07 -10.99
C GLU A 128 -5.08 -11.02 -12.05
N ILE A 129 -4.86 -9.74 -11.76
CA ILE A 129 -5.13 -8.63 -12.68
C ILE A 129 -4.17 -8.69 -13.87
N SER A 130 -2.88 -8.93 -13.61
CA SER A 130 -1.85 -9.11 -14.63
C SER A 130 -2.24 -10.17 -15.66
N LYS A 131 -2.74 -11.34 -15.20
CA LYS A 131 -3.25 -12.40 -16.07
C LYS A 131 -4.48 -11.97 -16.87
N ARG A 132 -5.41 -11.26 -16.25
CA ARG A 132 -6.67 -10.84 -16.90
C ARG A 132 -6.48 -9.77 -17.96
N GLN A 133 -5.66 -8.78 -17.66
CA GLN A 133 -5.42 -7.63 -18.52
C GLN A 133 -4.28 -7.87 -19.53
N ASN A 134 -3.61 -9.03 -19.47
CA ASN A 134 -2.44 -9.36 -20.29
C ASN A 134 -1.32 -8.29 -20.21
N VAL A 135 -1.12 -7.75 -19.01
CA VAL A 135 -0.10 -6.74 -18.69
C VAL A 135 0.82 -7.28 -17.60
N LYS A 136 2.12 -7.01 -17.69
CA LYS A 136 3.06 -7.37 -16.62
C LYS A 136 3.01 -6.28 -15.55
N LEU A 137 2.49 -6.64 -14.38
CA LEU A 137 2.51 -5.79 -13.19
C LEU A 137 3.51 -6.37 -12.19
N TYR A 138 4.34 -5.52 -11.59
CA TYR A 138 5.30 -5.90 -10.56
C TYR A 138 5.23 -4.91 -9.40
N ILE A 139 5.53 -5.38 -8.18
CA ILE A 139 5.79 -4.49 -7.04
C ILE A 139 7.30 -4.28 -7.01
N ASP A 140 7.74 -3.04 -7.13
CA ASP A 140 9.11 -2.71 -6.77
C ASP A 140 9.23 -2.64 -5.25
N ASN A 141 10.00 -3.56 -4.66
CA ASN A 141 10.27 -3.58 -3.23
C ASN A 141 11.49 -2.70 -2.85
N ASN A 142 12.08 -1.97 -3.80
CA ASN A 142 13.21 -1.08 -3.54
C ASN A 142 12.79 0.29 -2.97
N CYS A 143 11.48 0.55 -2.85
CA CYS A 143 10.95 1.78 -2.25
C CYS A 143 10.47 1.54 -0.82
N ILE A 144 11.34 1.05 0.08
CA ILE A 144 11.21 1.16 1.54
C ILE A 144 12.60 1.34 2.16
#